data_AF-A0A7C6HU33-F1
#
_entry.id   AF-A0A7C6HU33-F1
#
_cell.length_a   1.000
_cell.length_b   1.000
_cell.length_c   1.000
_cell.angle_alpha   90.00
_cell.angle_beta   90.00
_cell.angle_gamma   90.00
#
_symmetry.space_group_name_H-M   'P 1'
#
loop_
_entity.id
_entity.type
_entity.pdbx_description
1 polymer ?
#
loop_
_entity_poly.entity_id
_entity_poly.type
_entity_poly.pdbx_seq_one_letter_code
_entity_poly.pdbx_strand_id
1 'polypeptide(L)'
;MQATFDVYYDRIHETELYYKAIQQLYDTQNKLDEKYEFHSDDFLKMLKSNALLMIYNLVESSIMGGILEIYDELRSNGYAYKDVRKEIQDIWVSFKFNQVYDKSAHYNSYRDKAIEIINSILNGEVIELDRKAT
;
A
#
# COMPACT_ATOMS: atom_id res chain seq x y z
N MET A 1 -14.76 0.66 -3.74
CA MET A 1 -14.58 1.68 -2.68
C MET A 1 -15.05 1.22 -1.29
N GLN A 2 -16.24 0.59 -1.14
CA GLN A 2 -16.75 0.17 0.18
C GLN A 2 -15.78 -0.75 0.94
N ALA A 3 -15.24 -1.78 0.27
CA ALA A 3 -14.28 -2.70 0.90
C ALA A 3 -13.03 -2.00 1.44
N THR A 4 -12.51 -0.97 0.75
CA THR A 4 -11.36 -0.18 1.20
C THR A 4 -11.68 0.60 2.47
N PHE A 5 -12.90 1.17 2.56
CA PHE A 5 -13.36 1.84 3.77
C PHE A 5 -13.60 0.87 4.92
N ASP A 6 -14.16 -0.31 4.65
CA ASP A 6 -14.38 -1.34 5.67
C ASP A 6 -13.03 -1.75 6.31
N VAL A 7 -12.03 -2.06 5.48
CA VAL A 7 -10.66 -2.36 5.95
C VAL A 7 -10.07 -1.20 6.76
N TYR A 8 -10.26 0.05 6.32
CA TYR A 8 -9.80 1.23 7.04
C TYR A 8 -10.42 1.33 8.45
N TYR A 9 -11.74 1.17 8.55
CA TYR A 9 -12.43 1.23 9.83
C TYR A 9 -12.05 0.08 10.77
N ASP A 10 -11.87 -1.14 10.24
CA ASP A 10 -11.39 -2.28 11.02
C ASP A 10 -9.99 -2.01 11.60
N ARG A 11 -9.07 -1.46 10.80
CA ARG A 11 -7.71 -1.11 11.24
C ARG A 11 -7.68 0.03 12.27
N ILE A 12 -8.58 1.01 12.15
CA ILE A 12 -8.79 2.03 13.19
C ILE A 12 -9.22 1.36 14.48
N HIS A 13 -10.24 0.50 14.43
CA HIS A 13 -10.78 -0.14 15.62
C HIS A 13 -9.70 -0.96 16.36
N GLU A 14 -8.90 -1.73 15.63
CA GLU A 14 -7.77 -2.48 16.18
C GLU A 14 -6.72 -1.57 16.83
N THR A 15 -6.39 -0.46 16.17
CA THR A 15 -5.42 0.51 16.69
C THR A 15 -5.94 1.17 17.96
N GLU A 16 -7.19 1.61 17.99
CA GLU A 16 -7.81 2.20 19.18
C GLU A 16 -7.87 1.21 20.35
N LEU A 17 -8.22 -0.05 20.09
CA LEU A 17 -8.21 -1.10 21.10
C LEU A 17 -6.81 -1.29 21.69
N TYR A 18 -5.78 -1.30 20.83
CA TYR A 18 -4.39 -1.42 21.24
C TYR A 18 -3.95 -0.24 22.12
N TYR A 19 -4.28 0.99 21.74
CA TYR A 19 -4.01 2.18 22.54
C TYR A 19 -4.71 2.14 23.91
N LYS A 20 -5.99 1.74 23.95
CA LYS A 20 -6.74 1.56 25.20
C LYS A 20 -6.07 0.53 26.11
N ALA A 21 -5.60 -0.59 25.56
CA ALA A 21 -4.90 -1.62 26.32
C ALA A 21 -3.57 -1.11 26.91
N ILE A 22 -2.76 -0.39 26.13
CA ILE A 22 -1.53 0.25 26.63
C ILE A 22 -1.84 1.23 27.75
N GLN A 23 -2.86 2.07 27.58
CA GLN A 23 -3.24 3.06 28.60
C GLN A 23 -3.64 2.39 29.92
N GLN A 24 -4.44 1.32 29.86
CA GLN A 24 -4.81 0.53 31.04
C GLN A 24 -3.58 -0.09 31.74
N LEU A 25 -2.58 -0.54 30.99
CA LEU A 25 -1.33 -1.07 31.56
C LEU A 25 -0.52 0.02 32.28
N TYR A 26 -0.47 1.24 31.74
CA TYR A 26 0.14 2.39 32.41
C TYR A 26 -0.60 2.79 33.69
N ASP A 27 -1.94 2.82 33.64
CA ASP A 27 -2.77 3.19 34.79
C ASP A 27 -2.68 2.17 35.94
N THR A 28 -2.35 0.93 35.63
CA THR A 28 -2.20 -0.17 36.59
C THR A 28 -0.75 -0.40 37.03
N GLN A 29 0.24 0.12 36.29
CA GLN A 29 1.67 0.03 36.60
C GLN A 29 2.00 0.55 38.02
N ASN A 30 1.37 1.65 38.45
CA ASN A 30 1.62 2.25 39.77
C ASN A 30 0.80 1.63 40.92
N LYS A 31 -0.15 0.73 40.61
CA LYS A 31 -1.09 0.14 41.58
C LYS A 31 -0.73 -1.28 41.99
N LEU A 32 0.12 -1.94 41.21
CA LEU A 32 0.61 -3.27 41.47
C LEU A 32 2.12 -3.13 41.67
N ASP A 33 2.64 -3.51 42.85
CA ASP A 33 4.08 -3.72 43.03
C ASP A 33 4.59 -4.57 41.86
N GLU A 34 5.81 -4.26 41.36
CA GLU A 34 6.54 -4.76 40.17
C GLU A 34 6.62 -6.29 39.98
N LYS A 35 5.52 -7.00 40.18
CA LYS A 35 5.43 -8.45 40.31
C LYS A 35 5.22 -9.13 38.96
N TYR A 36 4.95 -8.34 37.91
CA TYR A 36 4.62 -8.84 36.58
C TYR A 36 5.49 -8.18 35.51
N GLU A 37 6.10 -9.01 34.66
CA GLU A 37 6.99 -8.59 33.58
C GLU A 37 6.32 -7.62 32.59
N PHE A 38 5.00 -7.68 32.44
CA PHE A 38 4.21 -6.79 31.58
C PHE A 38 4.01 -5.37 32.14
N HIS A 39 4.43 -5.10 33.38
CA HIS A 39 4.52 -3.75 33.95
C HIS A 39 5.94 -3.18 33.89
N SER A 40 6.91 -3.92 33.34
CA SER A 40 8.26 -3.41 33.16
C SER A 40 8.27 -2.26 32.14
N ASP A 41 9.08 -1.24 32.41
CA ASP A 41 9.22 -0.09 31.51
C ASP A 41 9.67 -0.51 30.11
N ASP A 42 10.52 -1.53 30.01
CA ASP A 42 11.01 -2.02 28.74
C ASP A 42 9.92 -2.71 27.93
N PHE A 43 9.02 -3.47 28.58
CA PHE A 43 7.85 -4.04 27.91
C PHE A 43 6.89 -2.95 27.41
N LEU A 44 6.59 -1.95 28.24
CA LEU A 44 5.71 -0.85 27.83
C LEU A 44 6.31 -0.01 26.71
N LYS A 45 7.65 0.17 26.68
CA LYS A 45 8.36 0.78 25.54
C LYS A 45 8.20 -0.05 24.27
N MET A 46 8.34 -1.38 24.35
CA MET A 46 8.10 -2.26 23.18
C MET A 46 6.67 -2.11 22.65
N LEU A 47 5.68 -2.07 23.55
CA LEU A 47 4.29 -1.89 23.15
C LEU A 47 4.05 -0.53 22.47
N LYS A 48 4.66 0.55 22.96
CA LYS A 48 4.62 1.87 22.31
C LYS A 48 5.23 1.85 20.91
N SER A 49 6.37 1.19 20.72
CA SER A 49 6.99 1.04 19.39
C SER A 49 6.08 0.28 18.43
N ASN A 50 5.41 -0.77 18.90
CA ASN A 50 4.41 -1.49 18.11
C ASN A 50 3.19 -0.62 17.76
N ALA A 51 2.77 0.30 18.64
CA ALA A 51 1.70 1.26 18.34
C ALA A 51 2.05 2.14 17.13
N LEU A 52 3.31 2.58 17.04
CA LEU A 52 3.82 3.35 15.90
C LEU A 52 3.79 2.53 14.60
N LEU A 53 4.16 1.24 14.67
CA LEU A 53 4.06 0.33 13.52
C LEU A 53 2.61 0.12 13.07
N MET A 54 1.66 0.02 14.01
CA MET A 54 0.24 -0.09 13.67
C MET A 54 -0.27 1.16 12.95
N ILE A 55 0.11 2.35 13.42
CA ILE A 55 -0.22 3.62 12.74
C ILE A 55 0.39 3.67 11.34
N TYR A 56 1.67 3.28 11.22
CA TYR A 56 2.33 3.23 9.91
C TYR A 56 1.58 2.30 8.95
N ASN A 57 1.23 1.08 9.40
CA ASN A 57 0.48 0.11 8.61
C ASN A 57 -0.91 0.65 8.22
N LEU A 58 -1.59 1.38 9.11
CA LEU A 58 -2.87 2.02 8.82
C LEU A 58 -2.72 3.07 7.71
N VAL A 59 -1.73 3.97 7.81
CA VAL A 59 -1.48 4.99 6.79
C VAL A 59 -1.11 4.35 5.45
N GLU A 60 -0.18 3.40 5.46
CA GLU A 60 0.26 2.70 4.24
C GLU A 60 -0.91 1.99 3.55
N SER A 61 -1.68 1.18 4.30
CA SER A 61 -2.81 0.45 3.73
C SER A 61 -3.92 1.37 3.22
N SER A 62 -4.17 2.50 3.87
CA SER A 62 -5.15 3.50 3.43
C SER A 62 -4.74 4.14 2.11
N ILE A 63 -3.48 4.57 2.00
CA ILE A 63 -2.94 5.18 0.77
C ILE A 63 -2.94 4.16 -0.36
N MET A 64 -2.43 2.95 -0.09
CA MET A 64 -2.36 1.88 -1.08
C MET A 64 -3.75 1.45 -1.57
N GLY A 65 -4.72 1.33 -0.65
CA GLY A 65 -6.11 1.04 -1.00
C GLY A 65 -6.72 2.11 -1.91
N GLY A 66 -6.46 3.39 -1.63
CA GLY A 66 -6.90 4.49 -2.49
C GLY A 66 -6.26 4.47 -3.89
N ILE A 67 -4.96 4.16 -3.98
CA ILE A 67 -4.26 4.02 -5.27
C ILE A 67 -4.84 2.87 -6.09
N LEU A 68 -5.04 1.70 -5.47
CA LEU A 68 -5.60 0.53 -6.16
C LEU A 68 -7.02 0.78 -6.64
N GLU A 69 -7.84 1.49 -5.86
CA GLU A 69 -9.19 1.87 -6.29
C GLU A 69 -9.16 2.76 -7.55
N ILE A 70 -8.21 3.71 -7.62
CA ILE A 70 -8.03 4.53 -8.84
C ILE A 70 -7.69 3.63 -10.02
N TYR A 71 -6.80 2.65 -9.85
CA TYR A 71 -6.42 1.73 -10.92
C TYR A 71 -7.58 0.83 -11.36
N ASP A 72 -8.37 0.33 -10.42
CA ASP A 72 -9.56 -0.47 -10.69
C ASP A 72 -10.63 0.34 -11.44
N GLU A 73 -10.83 1.62 -11.08
CA GLU A 73 -11.75 2.53 -11.77
C GLU A 73 -11.29 2.81 -13.21
N LEU A 74 -9.97 2.97 -13.41
CA LEU A 74 -9.38 3.17 -14.74
C LEU A 74 -9.66 1.98 -15.65
N ARG A 75 -9.46 0.76 -15.12
CA ARG A 75 -9.69 -0.49 -15.82
C ARG A 75 -11.17 -0.76 -16.08
N SER A 76 -12.02 -0.58 -15.06
CA SER A 76 -13.45 -0.92 -15.12
C SER A 76 -14.22 -0.05 -16.11
N ASN A 77 -13.80 1.20 -16.26
CA ASN A 77 -14.37 2.11 -17.27
C ASN A 77 -13.70 2.00 -18.65
N GLY A 78 -12.68 1.16 -18.79
CA GLY A 78 -12.02 0.92 -20.07
C GLY A 78 -11.20 2.11 -20.59
N TYR A 79 -10.60 2.90 -19.69
CA TYR A 79 -9.76 4.02 -20.12
C TYR A 79 -8.47 3.51 -20.81
N ALA A 80 -8.14 4.09 -21.96
CA ALA A 80 -6.90 3.83 -22.66
C ALA A 80 -5.83 4.87 -22.28
N TYR A 81 -4.59 4.64 -22.72
CA TYR A 81 -3.45 5.50 -22.41
C TYR A 81 -3.68 6.99 -22.71
N LYS A 82 -4.36 7.29 -23.82
CA LYS A 82 -4.67 8.67 -24.25
C LYS A 82 -5.71 9.38 -23.37
N ASP A 83 -6.51 8.62 -22.61
CA ASP A 83 -7.67 9.14 -21.88
C ASP A 83 -7.29 9.57 -20.45
N VAL A 84 -6.08 9.23 -19.98
CA VAL A 84 -5.61 9.51 -18.63
C VAL A 84 -4.58 10.63 -18.59
N ARG A 85 -4.43 11.24 -17.42
CA ARG A 85 -3.43 12.29 -17.17
C ARG A 85 -2.00 11.73 -17.26
N LYS A 86 -1.05 12.64 -17.52
CA LYS A 86 0.36 12.33 -17.69
C LYS A 86 0.97 11.50 -16.55
N GLU A 87 0.59 11.77 -15.30
CA GLU A 87 1.13 11.05 -14.14
C GLU A 87 0.77 9.56 -14.18
N ILE A 88 -0.44 9.22 -14.62
CA ILE A 88 -0.87 7.82 -14.78
C ILE A 88 -0.18 7.19 -15.99
N GLN A 89 -0.02 7.96 -17.07
CA GLN A 89 0.74 7.54 -18.25
C GLN A 89 2.19 7.18 -17.89
N ASP A 90 2.88 8.03 -17.13
CA ASP A 90 4.27 7.87 -16.70
C ASP A 90 4.43 6.63 -15.79
N ILE A 91 3.50 6.42 -14.85
CA ILE A 91 3.43 5.22 -14.02
C ILE A 91 3.26 3.97 -14.89
N TRP A 92 2.31 3.98 -15.82
CA TRP A 92 2.01 2.82 -16.66
C TRP A 92 3.16 2.45 -17.60
N VAL A 93 3.81 3.42 -18.23
CA VAL A 93 4.99 3.16 -19.07
C VAL A 93 6.11 2.57 -18.23
N SER A 94 6.40 3.17 -17.07
CA SER A 94 7.44 2.68 -16.16
C SER A 94 7.13 1.24 -15.70
N PHE A 95 5.88 0.97 -15.34
CA PHE A 95 5.42 -0.36 -14.93
C PHE A 95 5.60 -1.39 -16.03
N LYS A 96 5.11 -1.11 -17.26
CA LYS A 96 5.27 -2.02 -18.41
C LYS A 96 6.74 -2.24 -18.75
N PHE A 97 7.56 -1.19 -18.72
CA PHE A 97 8.98 -1.28 -19.06
C PHE A 97 9.78 -2.10 -18.03
N ASN A 98 9.46 -1.95 -16.74
CA ASN A 98 10.11 -2.69 -15.65
C ASN A 98 9.83 -4.20 -15.67
N GLN A 99 8.84 -4.68 -16.42
CA GLN A 99 8.59 -6.12 -16.60
C GLN A 99 9.71 -6.84 -17.37
N VAL A 100 10.56 -6.10 -18.09
CA VAL A 100 11.68 -6.65 -18.89
C VAL A 100 13.03 -6.43 -18.19
N TYR A 101 13.01 -5.88 -16.97
CA TYR A 101 14.20 -5.63 -16.16
C TYR A 101 14.76 -6.92 -15.55
N ASP A 102 15.18 -7.85 -16.40
CA ASP A 102 16.15 -8.86 -16.01
C ASP A 102 17.55 -8.28 -16.29
N LYS A 103 18.50 -8.40 -15.34
CA LYS A 103 19.87 -7.86 -15.47
C LYS A 103 20.65 -8.49 -16.65
N SER A 104 20.07 -9.52 -17.27
CA SER A 104 20.57 -10.24 -18.44
C SER A 104 19.82 -9.91 -19.74
N ALA A 105 18.82 -9.03 -19.72
CA ALA A 105 17.97 -8.76 -20.88
C ALA A 105 18.77 -8.13 -22.03
N HIS A 106 18.75 -8.79 -23.19
CA HIS A 106 19.42 -8.33 -24.40
C HIS A 106 18.71 -7.11 -25.01
N TYR A 107 19.44 -6.31 -25.80
CA TYR A 107 18.92 -5.16 -26.55
C TYR A 107 17.58 -5.43 -27.28
N ASN A 108 17.42 -6.65 -27.84
CA ASN A 108 16.20 -7.05 -28.52
C ASN A 108 14.98 -7.06 -27.59
N SER A 109 15.13 -7.48 -26.33
CA SER A 109 14.03 -7.53 -25.36
C SER A 109 13.49 -6.14 -25.04
N TYR A 110 14.37 -5.14 -24.91
CA TYR A 110 13.96 -3.75 -24.70
C TYR A 110 13.23 -3.18 -25.93
N ARG A 111 13.75 -3.47 -27.14
CA ARG A 111 13.12 -3.05 -28.39
C ARG A 111 11.73 -3.68 -28.56
N ASP A 112 11.62 -4.98 -28.31
CA ASP A 112 10.35 -5.71 -28.43
C ASP A 112 9.33 -5.17 -27.42
N LYS A 113 9.75 -4.86 -26.20
CA LYS A 113 8.86 -4.25 -25.19
C LYS A 113 8.41 -2.85 -25.58
N ALA A 114 9.29 -2.03 -26.14
CA ALA A 114 8.91 -0.71 -26.63
C ALA A 114 7.87 -0.81 -27.76
N ILE A 115 8.03 -1.77 -28.68
CA ILE A 115 7.05 -2.03 -29.75
C ILE A 115 5.72 -2.52 -29.15
N GLU A 116 5.74 -3.41 -28.15
CA GLU A 116 4.54 -3.86 -27.44
C GLU A 116 3.78 -2.67 -26.82
N ILE A 117 4.48 -1.79 -26.12
CA ILE A 117 3.89 -0.58 -25.50
C ILE A 117 3.27 0.33 -26.57
N ILE A 118 3.99 0.59 -27.67
CA ILE A 118 3.48 1.43 -28.77
C ILE A 118 2.21 0.82 -29.37
N ASN A 119 2.21 -0.48 -29.64
CA ASN A 119 1.04 -1.16 -30.20
C ASN A 119 -0.16 -1.11 -29.24
N SER A 120 0.07 -1.29 -27.94
CA SER A 120 -0.96 -1.19 -26.90
C SER A 120 -1.62 0.21 -26.92
N ILE A 121 -0.82 1.27 -27.05
CA ILE A 121 -1.29 2.66 -27.17
C ILE A 121 -2.09 2.86 -28.47
N LEU A 122 -1.57 2.41 -29.61
CA LEU A 122 -2.21 2.59 -30.93
C LEU A 122 -3.53 1.83 -31.05
N ASN A 123 -3.62 0.65 -30.44
CA ASN A 123 -4.83 -0.17 -30.42
C ASN A 123 -5.87 0.34 -29.42
N GLY A 124 -5.54 1.33 -28.59
CA GLY A 124 -6.42 1.83 -27.54
C GLY A 124 -6.72 0.78 -26.48
N GLU A 125 -5.75 -0.07 -26.15
CA GLU A 125 -5.90 -1.07 -25.10
C GLU A 125 -6.13 -0.38 -23.75
N VAL A 126 -6.97 -1.02 -22.93
CA VAL A 126 -7.28 -0.56 -21.58
C VAL A 126 -6.00 -0.61 -20.73
N ILE A 127 -5.72 0.46 -19.99
CA ILE A 127 -4.58 0.45 -19.08
C ILE A 127 -4.88 -0.44 -17.87
N GLU A 128 -3.94 -1.30 -17.54
CA GLU A 128 -3.98 -2.15 -16.36
C GLU A 128 -2.76 -1.87 -15.49
N LEU A 129 -3.01 -1.59 -14.21
CA LEU A 129 -2.03 -1.29 -13.18
C LEU A 129 -2.35 -2.12 -11.93
N ASP A 130 -1.33 -2.51 -11.19
CA ASP A 130 -1.47 -3.23 -9.93
C ASP A 130 -0.51 -2.66 -8.87
N ARG A 131 -0.46 -3.30 -7.70
CA ARG A 131 0.39 -2.88 -6.57
C ARG A 131 1.88 -2.76 -6.92
N LYS A 132 2.38 -3.46 -7.93
CA LYS A 132 3.80 -3.41 -8.35
C LYS A 132 4.11 -2.19 -9.22
N ALA A 133 3.09 -1.43 -9.63
CA ALA A 133 3.27 -0.17 -10.33
C ALA A 133 3.61 1.00 -9.39
N THR A 134 3.50 0.80 -8.07
CA THR A 134 3.77 1.80 -7.03
C THR A 134 5.08 1.50 -6.30
#